data_AF-W4V282-F1
#
_entry.id   AF-W4V282-F1
#
_cell.length_a   1.000
_cell.length_b   1.000
_cell.length_c   1.000
_cell.angle_alpha   90.00
_cell.angle_beta   90.00
_cell.angle_gamma   90.00
#
_symmetry.space_group_name_H-M   'P 1'
#
loop_
_entity.id
_entity.type
_entity.pdbx_description
1 polymer ?
#
loop_
_entity_poly.entity_id
_entity_poly.type
_entity_poly.pdbx_seq_one_letter_code
_entity_poly.pdbx_strand_id
1 'polypeptide(L)'
;MEKILQKELELWCEYYSNKNMRHLFVELPYYTAEFLNIWMKSDSDEILDELYNDWMGTASHNPYTKEFYKNIKSKCPETIFHGTDVGHQFHTTGERFLKYLEDNNLKDTEQYRLTQESIEQGKYFYENSDDVYRENKMAENFIREYDALNGENIMGIYGSAHTGLDDMDFTNSVPCMANQLEDVYKDIIYSENLSWMAMNPFERIVFWILEKDKGDFCPP
;
A
#
# COMPACT_ATOMS: atom_id res chain seq x y z
N MET A 1 6.30 13.52 9.41
CA MET A 1 5.48 13.21 8.22
C MET A 1 6.12 13.70 6.91
N GLU A 2 6.23 15.01 6.66
CA GLU A 2 6.74 15.56 5.38
C GLU A 2 8.10 14.99 4.94
N LYS A 3 9.09 14.97 5.84
CA LYS A 3 10.44 14.45 5.53
C LYS A 3 10.44 12.98 5.13
N ILE A 4 9.57 12.17 5.74
CA ILE A 4 9.45 10.75 5.43
C ILE A 4 8.81 10.59 4.05
N LEU A 5 7.66 11.24 3.79
CA LEU A 5 7.01 11.20 2.47
C LEU A 5 7.94 11.67 1.34
N GLN A 6 8.79 12.67 1.61
CA GLN A 6 9.80 13.12 0.66
C GLN A 6 10.84 12.03 0.38
N LYS A 7 11.31 11.32 1.41
CA LYS A 7 12.27 10.23 1.26
C LYS A 7 11.66 9.00 0.58
N GLU A 8 10.42 8.65 0.91
CA GLU A 8 9.67 7.59 0.24
C GLU A 8 9.50 7.88 -1.25
N LEU A 9 9.18 9.13 -1.60
CA LEU A 9 9.08 9.57 -2.98
C LEU A 9 10.44 9.53 -3.69
N GLU A 10 11.52 9.96 -3.02
CA GLU A 10 12.89 9.90 -3.56
C GLU A 10 13.27 8.46 -3.91
N LEU A 11 13.07 7.53 -2.98
CA LEU A 11 13.33 6.10 -3.17
C LEU A 11 12.47 5.55 -4.32
N TRP A 12 11.17 5.86 -4.36
CA TRP A 12 10.31 5.37 -5.44
C TRP A 12 10.79 5.89 -6.80
N CYS A 13 11.14 7.18 -6.90
CA CYS A 13 11.68 7.75 -8.14
C CYS A 13 12.99 7.07 -8.56
N GLU A 14 13.86 6.74 -7.60
CA GLU A 14 15.12 6.04 -7.85
C GLU A 14 14.88 4.64 -8.42
N TYR A 15 14.07 3.82 -7.75
CA TYR A 15 13.75 2.46 -8.20
C TYR A 15 12.96 2.46 -9.52
N TYR A 16 12.02 3.40 -9.68
CA TYR A 16 11.27 3.59 -10.92
C TYR A 16 12.20 3.87 -12.11
N SER A 17 13.17 4.77 -11.92
CA SER A 17 14.07 5.22 -13.00
C SER A 17 15.23 4.27 -13.26
N ASN A 18 15.82 3.70 -12.21
CA ASN A 18 17.06 2.92 -12.30
C ASN A 18 16.80 1.40 -12.39
N LYS A 19 15.69 0.91 -11.84
CA LYS A 19 15.34 -0.52 -11.80
C LYS A 19 14.08 -0.87 -12.61
N ASN A 20 13.51 0.09 -13.32
CA ASN A 20 12.29 -0.06 -14.11
C ASN A 20 11.10 -0.61 -13.30
N MET A 21 11.05 -0.36 -11.98
CA MET A 21 9.92 -0.79 -11.15
C MET A 21 8.67 0.02 -11.51
N ARG A 22 7.51 -0.65 -11.50
CA ARG A 22 6.20 -0.03 -11.82
C ARG A 22 5.13 -0.29 -10.77
N HIS A 23 5.30 -1.31 -9.94
CA HIS A 23 4.32 -1.74 -8.95
C HIS A 23 4.66 -1.19 -7.56
N LEU A 24 3.83 -0.29 -7.06
CA LEU A 24 3.96 0.35 -5.77
C LEU A 24 2.84 -0.13 -4.83
N PHE A 25 3.23 -0.97 -3.88
CA PHE A 25 2.36 -1.47 -2.82
C PHE A 25 2.22 -0.41 -1.73
N VAL A 26 1.02 -0.23 -1.20
CA VAL A 26 0.71 0.82 -0.23
C VAL A 26 -0.22 0.30 0.86
N GLU A 27 -0.03 0.79 2.08
CA GLU A 27 -0.96 0.62 3.22
C GLU A 27 -2.25 1.41 2.98
N LEU A 28 -3.03 0.96 2.00
CA LEU A 28 -4.35 1.45 1.66
C LEU A 28 -5.25 0.27 1.29
N PRO A 29 -6.58 0.41 1.43
CA PRO A 29 -7.53 -0.56 0.92
C PRO A 29 -7.38 -0.78 -0.59
N TYR A 30 -7.74 -1.98 -1.04
CA TYR A 30 -7.75 -2.36 -2.46
C TYR A 30 -8.43 -1.32 -3.37
N TYR A 31 -9.67 -0.94 -3.04
CA TYR A 31 -10.45 0.00 -3.84
C TYR A 31 -9.88 1.43 -3.87
N THR A 32 -9.13 1.82 -2.84
CA THR A 32 -8.48 3.13 -2.80
C THR A 32 -7.32 3.16 -3.79
N ALA A 33 -6.51 2.08 -3.83
CA ALA A 33 -5.45 1.94 -4.81
C ALA A 33 -6.00 1.85 -6.25
N GLU A 34 -7.11 1.15 -6.46
CA GLU A 34 -7.73 1.10 -7.78
C GLU A 34 -8.24 2.48 -8.26
N PHE A 35 -8.83 3.28 -7.36
CA PHE A 35 -9.15 4.67 -7.71
C PHE A 35 -7.91 5.51 -7.99
N LEU A 36 -6.80 5.33 -7.25
CA LEU A 36 -5.54 5.98 -7.59
C LEU A 36 -5.05 5.57 -8.99
N ASN A 37 -5.19 4.30 -9.36
CA ASN A 37 -4.82 3.79 -10.70
C ASN A 37 -5.68 4.41 -11.81
N ILE A 38 -6.97 4.64 -11.56
CA ILE A 38 -7.85 5.38 -12.48
C ILE A 38 -7.42 6.85 -12.54
N TRP A 39 -7.16 7.47 -11.40
CA TRP A 39 -6.72 8.86 -11.30
C TRP A 39 -5.39 9.11 -12.02
N MET A 40 -4.43 8.18 -11.95
CA MET A 40 -3.15 8.28 -12.66
C MET A 40 -3.35 8.50 -14.17
N LYS A 41 -4.43 7.96 -14.75
CA LYS A 41 -4.80 8.06 -16.17
C LYS A 41 -5.75 9.22 -16.49
N SER A 42 -6.24 9.92 -15.47
CA SER A 42 -7.19 11.04 -15.62
C SER A 42 -6.46 12.36 -15.86
N ASP A 43 -7.07 13.26 -16.63
CA ASP A 43 -6.59 14.65 -16.81
C ASP A 43 -6.96 15.56 -15.63
N SER A 44 -7.80 15.10 -14.71
CA SER A 44 -8.30 15.84 -13.55
C SER A 44 -7.87 15.19 -12.22
N ASP A 45 -7.79 16.01 -11.18
CA ASP A 45 -7.51 15.59 -9.80
C ASP A 45 -8.76 15.25 -8.99
N GLU A 46 -9.96 15.30 -9.59
CA GLU A 46 -11.24 15.04 -8.91
C GLU A 46 -11.25 13.75 -8.08
N ILE A 47 -10.77 12.63 -8.64
CA ILE A 47 -10.71 11.35 -7.91
C ILE A 47 -9.79 11.46 -6.69
N LEU A 48 -8.61 12.05 -6.84
CA LEU A 48 -7.69 12.26 -5.72
C LEU A 48 -8.29 13.21 -4.67
N ASP A 49 -9.03 14.24 -5.11
CA ASP A 49 -9.71 15.18 -4.22
C ASP A 49 -10.80 14.49 -3.40
N GLU A 50 -11.58 13.59 -4.00
CA GLU A 50 -12.57 12.76 -3.30
C GLU A 50 -11.93 11.79 -2.33
N LEU A 51 -10.87 11.06 -2.74
CA LEU A 51 -10.10 10.20 -1.85
C LEU A 51 -9.55 10.97 -0.65
N TYR A 52 -8.98 12.15 -0.90
CA TYR A 52 -8.44 13.02 0.14
C TYR A 52 -9.52 13.47 1.14
N ASN A 53 -10.72 13.78 0.65
CA ASN A 53 -11.86 14.12 1.50
C ASN A 53 -12.30 12.93 2.36
N ASP A 54 -12.33 11.72 1.79
CA ASP A 54 -12.67 10.49 2.53
C ASP A 54 -11.67 10.18 3.65
N TRP A 55 -10.41 10.63 3.53
CA TRP A 55 -9.42 10.45 4.59
C TRP A 55 -9.63 11.38 5.80
N MET A 56 -10.61 12.29 5.78
CA MET A 56 -10.85 13.23 6.87
C MET A 56 -10.98 12.52 8.22
N GLY A 57 -10.21 12.98 9.20
CA GLY A 57 -10.12 12.36 10.53
C GLY A 57 -9.05 11.26 10.66
N THR A 58 -8.32 10.94 9.59
CA THR A 58 -7.17 10.01 9.61
C THR A 58 -5.85 10.76 9.51
N ALA A 59 -4.74 10.08 9.82
CA ALA A 59 -3.39 10.62 9.63
C ALA A 59 -3.07 10.95 8.15
N SER A 60 -3.77 10.32 7.21
CA SER A 60 -3.58 10.53 5.77
C SER A 60 -4.19 11.84 5.25
N HIS A 61 -5.12 12.47 5.97
CA HIS A 61 -5.67 13.78 5.60
C HIS A 61 -4.73 14.91 6.03
N ASN A 62 -3.65 15.06 5.30
CA ASN A 62 -2.73 16.17 5.42
C ASN A 62 -2.21 16.58 4.02
N PRO A 63 -1.83 17.85 3.81
CA PRO A 63 -1.45 18.35 2.49
C PRO A 63 -0.26 17.59 1.89
N TYR A 64 0.69 17.12 2.71
CA TYR A 64 1.88 16.40 2.24
C TYR A 64 1.52 15.04 1.62
N THR A 65 0.54 14.31 2.16
CA THR A 65 0.05 13.06 1.55
C THR A 65 -0.55 13.32 0.16
N LYS A 66 -1.32 14.40 0.02
CA LYS A 66 -1.91 14.75 -1.28
C LYS A 66 -0.84 15.14 -2.29
N GLU A 67 0.13 15.95 -1.87
CA GLU A 67 1.28 16.32 -2.69
C GLU A 67 2.16 15.12 -3.05
N PHE A 68 2.32 14.15 -2.15
CA PHE A 68 3.04 12.91 -2.40
C PHE A 68 2.48 12.16 -3.62
N TYR A 69 1.16 11.90 -3.64
CA TYR A 69 0.52 11.26 -4.80
C TYR A 69 0.65 12.09 -6.08
N LYS A 70 0.42 13.41 -6.02
CA LYS A 70 0.60 14.30 -7.19
C LYS A 70 2.03 14.25 -7.74
N ASN A 71 3.02 14.20 -6.85
CA ASN A 71 4.41 14.06 -7.24
C ASN A 71 4.72 12.70 -7.88
N ILE A 72 4.14 11.60 -7.38
CA ILE A 72 4.24 10.29 -8.05
C ILE A 72 3.66 10.38 -9.46
N LYS A 73 2.46 10.93 -9.64
CA LYS A 73 1.85 11.07 -10.97
C LYS A 73 2.71 11.89 -11.94
N SER A 74 3.32 12.96 -11.45
CA SER A 74 4.18 13.84 -12.27
C SER A 74 5.53 13.21 -12.62
N LYS A 75 6.19 12.54 -11.65
CA LYS A 75 7.57 12.04 -11.79
C LYS A 75 7.65 10.58 -12.24
N CYS A 76 6.66 9.77 -11.87
CA CYS A 76 6.59 8.33 -12.09
C CYS A 76 5.21 7.95 -12.70
N PRO A 77 4.85 8.47 -13.88
CA PRO A 77 3.48 8.40 -14.41
C PRO A 77 3.00 6.97 -14.75
N GLU A 78 3.90 6.01 -14.87
CA GLU A 78 3.55 4.60 -15.12
C GLU A 78 3.39 3.78 -13.83
N THR A 79 3.35 4.43 -12.66
CA THR A 79 3.13 3.75 -11.38
C THR A 79 1.76 3.07 -11.34
N ILE A 80 1.75 1.82 -10.91
CA ILE A 80 0.57 1.00 -10.62
C ILE A 80 0.54 0.76 -9.12
N PHE A 81 -0.50 1.26 -8.45
CA PHE A 81 -0.70 1.11 -7.03
C PHE A 81 -1.37 -0.23 -6.71
N HIS A 82 -0.91 -0.89 -5.64
CA HIS A 82 -1.54 -2.07 -5.06
C HIS A 82 -1.87 -1.80 -3.59
N GLY A 83 -3.16 -1.79 -3.25
CA GLY A 83 -3.64 -1.57 -1.89
C GLY A 83 -3.89 -2.91 -1.21
N THR A 84 -3.19 -3.20 -0.12
CA THR A 84 -3.27 -4.50 0.56
C THR A 84 -3.85 -4.43 1.98
N ASP A 85 -4.22 -3.24 2.45
CA ASP A 85 -4.86 -3.09 3.76
C ASP A 85 -6.30 -3.60 3.77
N VAL A 86 -6.85 -3.81 4.96
CA VAL A 86 -8.29 -4.02 5.13
C VAL A 86 -9.08 -2.80 4.65
N GLY A 87 -10.37 -2.98 4.39
CA GLY A 87 -11.24 -1.93 3.84
C GLY A 87 -11.51 -0.73 4.75
N HIS A 88 -10.54 0.14 4.99
CA HIS A 88 -10.77 1.46 5.59
C HIS A 88 -11.63 2.36 4.67
N GLN A 89 -12.50 3.22 5.23
CA GLN A 89 -13.42 4.05 4.43
C GLN A 89 -14.39 3.22 3.55
N PHE A 90 -14.77 2.02 4.00
CA PHE A 90 -15.65 1.12 3.24
C PHE A 90 -17.03 1.73 2.93
N HIS A 91 -17.57 2.57 3.81
CA HIS A 91 -18.83 3.31 3.62
C HIS A 91 -18.74 4.54 2.70
N THR A 92 -17.54 4.95 2.30
CA THR A 92 -17.35 6.11 1.41
C THR A 92 -16.62 5.68 0.15
N THR A 93 -15.29 5.55 0.21
CA THR A 93 -14.48 5.13 -0.94
C THR A 93 -14.88 3.75 -1.43
N GLY A 94 -15.12 2.80 -0.52
CA GLY A 94 -15.50 1.42 -0.88
C GLY A 94 -16.82 1.36 -1.64
N GLU A 95 -17.89 1.96 -1.09
CA GLU A 95 -19.19 2.06 -1.76
C GLU A 95 -19.12 2.82 -3.10
N ARG A 96 -18.32 3.90 -3.17
CA ARG A 96 -18.14 4.66 -4.42
C ARG A 96 -17.42 3.83 -5.50
N PHE A 97 -16.39 3.07 -5.14
CA PHE A 97 -15.70 2.20 -6.09
C PHE A 97 -16.56 1.02 -6.53
N LEU A 98 -17.27 0.40 -5.59
CA LEU A 98 -18.22 -0.66 -5.92
C LEU A 98 -19.25 -0.15 -6.94
N LYS A 99 -19.86 1.01 -6.68
CA LYS A 99 -20.79 1.66 -7.62
C LYS A 99 -20.15 1.94 -8.98
N TYR A 100 -18.92 2.46 -9.00
CA TYR A 100 -18.18 2.66 -10.25
C TYR A 100 -18.07 1.36 -11.06
N LEU A 101 -17.73 0.24 -10.43
CA LEU A 101 -17.68 -1.05 -11.11
C LEU A 101 -19.05 -1.49 -11.62
N GLU A 102 -20.13 -1.25 -10.87
CA GLU A 102 -21.49 -1.57 -11.30
C GLU A 102 -21.91 -0.76 -12.54
N ASP A 103 -21.67 0.55 -12.51
CA ASP A 103 -22.02 1.48 -13.58
C ASP A 103 -21.22 1.20 -14.87
N ASN A 104 -20.07 0.52 -14.74
CA ASN A 104 -19.21 0.10 -15.85
C ASN A 104 -19.40 -1.39 -16.26
N ASN A 105 -20.43 -2.07 -15.75
CA ASN A 105 -20.74 -3.48 -16.05
C ASN A 105 -19.62 -4.47 -15.66
N LEU A 106 -18.91 -4.21 -14.56
CA LEU A 106 -17.77 -5.02 -14.10
C LEU A 106 -18.14 -5.98 -12.95
N LYS A 107 -19.44 -6.27 -12.73
CA LYS A 107 -19.90 -7.10 -11.60
C LYS A 107 -19.34 -8.53 -11.58
N ASP A 108 -19.07 -9.10 -12.74
CA ASP A 108 -18.55 -10.47 -12.87
C ASP A 108 -17.01 -10.54 -12.91
N THR A 109 -16.33 -9.43 -12.58
CA THR A 109 -14.87 -9.34 -12.61
C THR A 109 -14.24 -9.65 -11.25
N GLU A 110 -12.95 -9.98 -11.29
CA GLU A 110 -12.15 -10.12 -10.07
C GLU A 110 -12.08 -8.80 -9.28
N GLN A 111 -11.95 -7.66 -9.95
CA GLN A 111 -11.94 -6.34 -9.29
C GLN A 111 -13.18 -6.12 -8.43
N TYR A 112 -14.36 -6.53 -8.91
CA TYR A 112 -15.61 -6.44 -8.13
C TYR A 112 -15.59 -7.37 -6.92
N ARG A 113 -15.18 -8.63 -7.12
CA ARG A 113 -15.04 -9.60 -6.03
C ARG A 113 -14.07 -9.12 -4.95
N LEU A 114 -12.90 -8.61 -5.34
CA LEU A 114 -11.86 -8.09 -4.43
C LEU A 114 -12.31 -6.83 -3.70
N THR A 115 -13.08 -5.97 -4.37
CA THR A 115 -13.69 -4.79 -3.73
C THR A 115 -14.66 -5.22 -2.63
N GLN A 116 -15.55 -6.18 -2.92
CA GLN A 116 -16.47 -6.71 -1.91
C GLN A 116 -15.72 -7.36 -0.74
N GLU A 117 -14.71 -8.18 -1.04
CA GLU A 117 -13.87 -8.83 -0.03
C GLU A 117 -13.20 -7.80 0.88
N SER A 118 -12.57 -6.77 0.31
CA SER A 118 -11.92 -5.70 1.07
C SER A 118 -12.92 -4.92 1.94
N ILE A 119 -14.13 -4.62 1.44
CA ILE A 119 -15.21 -4.01 2.22
C ILE A 119 -15.60 -4.88 3.42
N GLU A 120 -15.77 -6.19 3.23
CA GLU A 120 -16.13 -7.09 4.32
C GLU A 120 -14.99 -7.25 5.34
N GLN A 121 -13.72 -7.27 4.90
CA GLN A 121 -12.57 -7.20 5.80
C GLN A 121 -12.60 -5.93 6.66
N GLY A 122 -12.92 -4.79 6.05
CA GLY A 122 -13.06 -3.51 6.74
C GLY A 122 -14.16 -3.54 7.80
N LYS A 123 -15.37 -4.00 7.44
CA LYS A 123 -16.49 -4.14 8.38
C LYS A 123 -16.12 -5.00 9.57
N TYR A 124 -15.56 -6.19 9.33
CA TYR A 124 -15.15 -7.10 10.39
C TYR A 124 -14.14 -6.44 11.33
N PHE A 125 -13.10 -5.82 10.77
CA PHE A 125 -12.06 -5.16 11.57
C PHE A 125 -12.64 -4.08 12.49
N TYR A 126 -13.47 -3.17 11.97
CA TYR A 126 -14.03 -2.07 12.78
C TYR A 126 -15.10 -2.54 13.77
N GLU A 127 -15.85 -3.61 13.48
CA GLU A 127 -16.82 -4.19 14.41
C GLU A 127 -16.14 -4.87 15.60
N ASN A 128 -14.97 -5.49 15.38
CA ASN A 128 -14.30 -6.32 16.39
C ASN A 128 -13.05 -5.67 17.01
N SER A 129 -12.54 -4.58 16.43
CA SER A 129 -11.24 -3.97 16.80
C SER A 129 -10.11 -4.99 16.83
N ASP A 130 -10.04 -5.82 15.78
CA ASP A 130 -9.19 -7.00 15.71
C ASP A 130 -7.90 -6.71 14.92
N ASP A 131 -6.91 -6.14 15.60
CA ASP A 131 -5.60 -5.82 14.99
C ASP A 131 -4.88 -7.06 14.46
N VAL A 132 -5.04 -8.21 15.13
CA VAL A 132 -4.49 -9.50 14.68
C VAL A 132 -5.12 -9.92 13.36
N TYR A 133 -6.44 -9.74 13.20
CA TYR A 133 -7.12 -9.98 11.92
C TYR A 133 -6.60 -9.06 10.83
N ARG A 134 -6.44 -7.75 11.12
CA ARG A 134 -5.89 -6.79 10.14
C ARG A 134 -4.51 -7.21 9.68
N GLU A 135 -3.63 -7.58 10.61
CA GLU A 135 -2.26 -7.99 10.28
C GLU A 135 -2.22 -9.20 9.32
N ASN A 136 -2.97 -10.24 9.65
CA ASN A 136 -3.06 -11.45 8.83
C ASN A 136 -3.69 -11.15 7.46
N LYS A 137 -4.73 -10.30 7.40
CA LYS A 137 -5.34 -9.92 6.12
C LYS A 137 -4.43 -9.07 5.26
N MET A 138 -3.61 -8.21 5.83
CA MET A 138 -2.60 -7.48 5.07
C MET A 138 -1.59 -8.42 4.42
N ALA A 139 -1.10 -9.43 5.15
CA ALA A 139 -0.21 -10.44 4.59
C ALA A 139 -0.89 -11.27 3.49
N GLU A 140 -2.11 -11.76 3.72
CA GLU A 140 -2.89 -12.52 2.73
C GLU A 140 -3.14 -11.70 1.44
N ASN A 141 -3.58 -10.44 1.59
CA ASN A 141 -3.82 -9.55 0.47
C ASN A 141 -2.52 -9.26 -0.29
N PHE A 142 -1.41 -9.00 0.42
CA PHE A 142 -0.10 -8.77 -0.19
C PHE A 142 0.34 -9.97 -1.02
N ILE A 143 0.26 -11.19 -0.45
CA ILE A 143 0.66 -12.42 -1.15
C ILE A 143 -0.15 -12.60 -2.43
N ARG A 144 -1.49 -12.44 -2.34
CA ARG A 144 -2.37 -12.55 -3.50
C ARG A 144 -1.99 -11.56 -4.61
N GLU A 145 -1.79 -10.29 -4.27
CA GLU A 145 -1.46 -9.24 -5.24
C GLU A 145 -0.06 -9.44 -5.84
N TYR A 146 0.94 -9.76 -5.02
CA TYR A 146 2.31 -9.94 -5.49
C TYR A 146 2.47 -11.19 -6.36
N ASP A 147 1.91 -12.33 -5.96
CA ASP A 147 2.01 -13.57 -6.74
C ASP A 147 1.37 -13.43 -8.14
N ALA A 148 0.33 -12.61 -8.27
CA ALA A 148 -0.30 -12.30 -9.55
C ALA A 148 0.62 -11.53 -10.53
N LEU A 149 1.67 -10.87 -10.03
CA LEU A 149 2.63 -10.12 -10.84
C LEU A 149 3.71 -11.00 -11.50
N ASN A 150 3.75 -12.30 -11.21
CA ASN A 150 4.64 -13.27 -11.87
C ASN A 150 6.14 -12.89 -11.85
N GLY A 151 6.62 -12.33 -10.74
CA GLY A 151 8.05 -12.06 -10.52
C GLY A 151 8.51 -10.66 -10.94
N GLU A 152 7.60 -9.70 -11.06
CA GLU A 152 7.96 -8.28 -11.15
C GLU A 152 8.60 -7.77 -9.85
N ASN A 153 9.54 -6.84 -9.98
CA ASN A 153 10.10 -6.14 -8.85
C ASN A 153 9.10 -5.08 -8.34
N ILE A 154 8.90 -5.04 -7.03
CA ILE A 154 7.95 -4.12 -6.38
C ILE A 154 8.65 -3.23 -5.35
N MET A 155 7.95 -2.20 -4.89
CA MET A 155 8.28 -1.45 -3.67
C MET A 155 7.02 -1.35 -2.82
N GLY A 156 7.11 -1.47 -1.49
CA GLY A 156 5.95 -1.36 -0.60
C GLY A 156 6.10 -0.30 0.48
N ILE A 157 5.10 0.59 0.61
CA ILE A 157 5.07 1.72 1.54
C ILE A 157 4.07 1.48 2.68
N TYR A 158 4.58 1.22 3.88
CA TYR A 158 3.77 0.87 5.05
C TYR A 158 4.26 1.54 6.33
N GLY A 159 3.40 1.59 7.34
CA GLY A 159 3.76 1.92 8.71
C GLY A 159 4.81 0.96 9.26
N SER A 160 5.71 1.47 10.10
CA SER A 160 6.82 0.71 10.70
C SER A 160 6.38 -0.53 11.48
N ALA A 161 5.17 -0.51 12.05
CA ALA A 161 4.59 -1.64 12.77
C ALA A 161 4.37 -2.90 11.89
N HIS A 162 4.33 -2.73 10.57
CA HIS A 162 4.02 -3.81 9.63
C HIS A 162 5.26 -4.29 8.84
N THR A 163 6.42 -3.66 9.03
CA THR A 163 7.57 -3.82 8.13
C THR A 163 8.80 -4.50 8.73
N GLY A 164 8.82 -4.86 10.01
CA GLY A 164 9.95 -5.61 10.59
C GLY A 164 9.97 -7.09 10.19
N LEU A 165 11.12 -7.60 9.73
CA LEU A 165 11.24 -9.00 9.26
C LEU A 165 11.22 -10.03 10.40
N ASP A 166 11.47 -9.60 11.63
CA ASP A 166 11.45 -10.41 12.84
C ASP A 166 10.57 -9.81 13.95
N ASP A 167 9.79 -8.78 13.61
CA ASP A 167 8.91 -8.07 14.55
C ASP A 167 7.55 -8.76 14.70
N MET A 168 6.89 -8.46 15.81
CA MET A 168 5.51 -8.83 16.09
C MET A 168 4.56 -7.67 15.74
N ASP A 169 3.28 -7.99 15.56
CA ASP A 169 2.22 -7.00 15.36
C ASP A 169 2.08 -6.04 16.57
N PHE A 170 1.25 -5.01 16.42
CA PHE A 170 1.05 -4.01 17.47
C PHE A 170 0.56 -4.60 18.81
N THR A 171 -0.18 -5.72 18.78
CA THR A 171 -0.65 -6.40 19.99
C THR A 171 0.36 -7.37 20.59
N ASN A 172 1.47 -7.62 19.89
CA ASN A 172 2.49 -8.61 20.22
C ASN A 172 1.89 -10.04 20.35
N SER A 173 0.88 -10.36 19.54
CA SER A 173 0.17 -11.64 19.53
C SER A 173 0.53 -12.50 18.31
N VAL A 174 0.81 -11.88 17.17
CA VAL A 174 1.20 -12.57 15.92
C VAL A 174 2.41 -11.87 15.28
N PRO A 175 3.19 -12.54 14.42
CA PRO A 175 4.20 -11.87 13.60
C PRO A 175 3.56 -10.75 12.79
N CYS A 176 4.24 -9.61 12.64
CA CYS A 176 3.73 -8.54 11.77
C CYS A 176 3.74 -9.00 10.29
N MET A 177 3.09 -8.26 9.41
CA MET A 177 2.93 -8.58 7.99
C MET A 177 4.28 -8.95 7.39
N ALA A 178 5.30 -8.12 7.61
CA ALA A 178 6.63 -8.37 7.08
C ALA A 178 7.28 -9.67 7.53
N ASN A 179 7.21 -9.99 8.80
CA ASN A 179 7.72 -11.24 9.34
C ASN A 179 6.97 -12.44 8.73
N GLN A 180 5.65 -12.34 8.51
CA GLN A 180 4.89 -13.37 7.79
C GLN A 180 5.36 -13.51 6.33
N LEU A 181 5.66 -12.40 5.65
CA LEU A 181 6.13 -12.40 4.26
C LEU A 181 7.57 -12.93 4.13
N GLU A 182 8.45 -12.66 5.09
CA GLU A 182 9.78 -13.29 5.19
C GLU A 182 9.66 -14.82 5.23
N ASP A 183 8.63 -15.34 5.89
CA ASP A 183 8.40 -16.78 5.93
C ASP A 183 8.00 -17.39 4.58
N VAL A 184 7.39 -16.61 3.70
CA VAL A 184 6.94 -17.02 2.37
C VAL A 184 8.03 -16.81 1.32
N TYR A 185 8.66 -15.64 1.32
CA TYR A 185 9.55 -15.18 0.26
C TYR A 185 11.04 -15.29 0.63
N LYS A 186 11.40 -15.42 1.91
CA LYS A 186 12.80 -15.64 2.34
C LYS A 186 13.72 -14.56 1.77
N ASP A 187 14.87 -14.98 1.22
CA ASP A 187 15.99 -14.11 0.82
C ASP A 187 15.71 -13.07 -0.27
N ILE A 188 14.52 -13.08 -0.86
CA ILE A 188 14.08 -12.09 -1.85
C ILE A 188 13.24 -10.99 -1.19
N ILE A 189 13.31 -10.79 0.13
CA ILE A 189 12.57 -9.73 0.78
C ILE A 189 13.51 -8.91 1.68
N TYR A 190 13.33 -7.59 1.69
CA TYR A 190 14.22 -6.66 2.40
C TYR A 190 13.41 -5.50 2.94
N SER A 191 13.64 -5.14 4.20
CA SER A 191 12.98 -4.00 4.83
C SER A 191 14.01 -2.96 5.28
N GLU A 192 13.67 -1.68 5.11
CA GLU A 192 14.41 -0.57 5.70
C GLU A 192 13.57 0.04 6.83
N ASN A 193 14.21 0.69 7.81
CA ASN A 193 13.55 1.48 8.86
C ASN A 193 14.01 2.97 8.76
N LEU A 194 13.12 3.92 8.41
CA LEU A 194 13.22 5.37 8.23
C LEU A 194 12.59 6.13 9.42
N SER A 195 12.10 5.45 10.46
CA SER A 195 11.45 6.11 11.62
C SER A 195 12.43 6.99 12.38
N TRP A 196 13.73 6.73 12.24
CA TRP A 196 14.81 7.60 12.72
C TRP A 196 14.79 9.00 12.09
N MET A 197 14.13 9.19 10.94
CA MET A 197 13.93 10.50 10.30
C MET A 197 12.74 11.27 10.89
N ALA A 198 11.90 10.61 11.68
CA ALA A 198 10.76 11.19 12.35
C ALA A 198 11.03 11.47 13.83
N MET A 199 10.32 12.46 14.37
CA MET A 199 10.23 12.64 15.82
C MET A 199 9.25 11.65 16.49
N ASN A 200 8.52 10.87 15.70
CA ASN A 200 7.52 9.89 16.13
C ASN A 200 7.78 8.52 15.46
N PRO A 201 8.00 7.44 16.23
CA PRO A 201 8.34 6.11 15.70
C PRO A 201 7.23 5.44 14.87
N PHE A 202 6.01 5.98 14.88
CA PHE A 202 4.88 5.51 14.07
C PHE A 202 4.86 6.08 12.63
N GLU A 203 5.85 6.92 12.28
CA GLU A 203 5.94 7.45 10.92
C GLU A 203 6.74 6.50 10.01
N ARG A 204 6.10 6.20 8.87
CA ARG A 204 6.29 5.13 7.89
C ARG A 204 7.70 4.78 7.47
N ILE A 205 7.88 3.50 7.08
CA ILE A 205 9.10 3.03 6.48
C ILE A 205 8.88 1.90 5.48
N VAL A 206 9.60 2.06 4.37
CA VAL A 206 9.50 1.45 3.07
C VAL A 206 10.85 0.86 2.68
N PHE A 207 10.89 -0.45 2.51
CA PHE A 207 11.11 -1.05 1.20
C PHE A 207 10.74 -2.55 1.23
N TRP A 208 10.53 -3.15 0.07
CA TRP A 208 10.49 -4.61 -0.17
C TRP A 208 11.19 -4.87 -1.50
N ILE A 209 12.41 -5.45 -1.54
CA ILE A 209 13.05 -5.84 -2.83
C ILE A 209 12.77 -7.28 -3.13
N LEU A 210 11.74 -7.55 -3.91
CA LEU A 210 11.64 -8.86 -4.55
C LEU A 210 12.45 -8.84 -5.85
N GLU A 211 13.78 -8.87 -5.73
CA GLU A 211 14.73 -8.93 -6.85
C GLU A 211 15.25 -10.38 -7.05
N LYS A 212 14.99 -10.96 -8.22
CA LYS A 212 15.42 -12.33 -8.60
C LYS A 212 16.95 -12.50 -8.72
N ASP A 213 17.65 -11.42 -9.06
CA ASP A 213 19.09 -11.44 -9.30
C ASP A 213 19.79 -10.55 -8.27
N LYS A 214 20.32 -11.13 -7.19
CA LYS A 214 21.34 -10.47 -6.36
C LYS A 214 22.62 -10.34 -7.19
N GLY A 215 22.66 -9.34 -8.07
CA GLY A 215 23.92 -8.77 -8.50
C GLY A 215 24.50 -8.01 -7.30
N ASP A 216 25.50 -8.61 -6.66
CA ASP A 216 26.33 -8.09 -5.57
C ASP A 216 26.15 -6.59 -5.26
N PHE A 217 25.40 -6.29 -4.19
CA PHE A 217 25.48 -4.99 -3.53
C PHE A 217 25.63 -5.21 -2.02
N CYS A 218 26.87 -5.14 -1.54
CA CYS A 218 27.16 -4.70 -0.18
C CYS A 218 26.99 -3.17 -0.14
N PRO A 219 26.19 -2.60 0.77
CA PRO A 219 26.27 -1.18 1.04
C PRO A 219 27.56 -0.86 1.82
N PRO A 220 28.11 0.37 1.70
CA PRO A 220 29.27 0.82 2.46
C PRO A 220 29.01 0.93 3.97
#